data_AF-A0A7Y7WSF0-F1
#
_entry.id   AF-A0A7Y7WSF0-F1
#
_cell.length_a   1.000
_cell.length_b   1.000
_cell.length_c   1.000
_cell.angle_alpha   90.00
_cell.angle_beta   90.00
_cell.angle_gamma   90.00
#
_symmetry.space_group_name_H-M   'P 1'
#
loop_
_entity.id
_entity.type
_entity.pdbx_description
1 polymer ?
#
loop_
_entity_poly.entity_id
_entity_poly.type
_entity_poly.pdbx_seq_one_letter_code
_entity_poly.pdbx_strand_id
1 'polypeptide(L)' 'MSISQDAVKDDKLGLIYPARIQFGAHVIVADGKDVSLESGMSSSVEIKTEQRGIIEYLLTPLLKCQREALGER' A
#
# COMPACT_ATOMS: atom_id res chain seq x y z
N MET A 1 -1.36 -4.69 -5.85
CA MET A 1 -1.88 -3.41 -5.31
C MET A 1 -1.10 -2.27 -5.95
N SER A 2 -1.76 -1.20 -6.34
CA SER A 2 -1.11 0.01 -6.88
C SER A 2 -1.71 1.26 -6.25
N ILE A 3 -0.88 2.29 -6.04
CA ILE A 3 -1.28 3.61 -5.58
C ILE A 3 -0.77 4.61 -6.61
N SER A 4 -1.63 5.54 -7.03
CA SER A 4 -1.24 6.63 -7.93
C SER A 4 -0.20 7.54 -7.27
N GLN A 5 0.81 7.95 -8.01
CA GLN A 5 1.80 8.91 -7.52
C GLN A 5 1.26 10.34 -7.53
N ASP A 6 0.26 10.60 -8.37
CA ASP A 6 -0.40 11.90 -8.45
C ASP A 6 -1.68 11.92 -7.63
N ALA A 7 -1.86 13.04 -6.92
CA ALA A 7 -3.10 13.33 -6.24
C ALA A 7 -4.17 13.81 -7.23
N VAL A 8 -5.40 13.34 -7.03
CA VAL A 8 -6.58 13.75 -7.79
C VAL A 8 -7.51 14.52 -6.85
N LYS A 9 -8.19 15.53 -7.39
CA LYS A 9 -9.16 16.32 -6.63
C LYS A 9 -10.50 15.58 -6.55
N ASP A 10 -10.99 15.40 -5.34
CA ASP A 10 -12.32 14.90 -5.00
C ASP A 10 -13.12 16.02 -4.32
N ASP A 11 -14.38 16.21 -4.74
CA ASP A 11 -15.23 17.30 -4.25
C ASP A 11 -15.56 17.22 -2.75
N LYS A 12 -15.44 16.04 -2.12
CA LYS A 12 -15.77 15.82 -0.70
C LYS A 12 -14.52 15.66 0.17
N LEU A 13 -13.48 15.02 -0.36
CA LEU A 13 -12.30 14.60 0.38
C LEU A 13 -11.06 15.48 0.10
N GLY A 14 -11.12 16.37 -0.90
CA GLY A 14 -9.99 17.22 -1.27
C GLY A 14 -8.99 16.49 -2.16
N LEU A 15 -7.68 16.67 -1.93
CA LEU A 15 -6.65 15.97 -2.70
C LEU A 15 -6.47 14.55 -2.15
N ILE A 16 -6.75 13.55 -2.98
CA ILE A 16 -6.64 12.13 -2.63
C ILE A 16 -5.66 11.41 -3.54
N TYR A 17 -5.05 10.33 -3.07
CA TYR A 17 -4.22 9.44 -3.88
C TYR A 17 -5.01 8.16 -4.20
N PRO A 18 -5.48 7.97 -5.45
CA PRO A 18 -6.23 6.78 -5.81
C PRO A 18 -5.42 5.50 -5.60
N ALA A 19 -6.03 4.50 -4.97
CA ALA A 19 -5.46 3.16 -4.78
C ALA A 19 -6.32 2.09 -5.43
N ARG A 20 -5.69 1.11 -6.08
CA ARG A 20 -6.34 -0.08 -6.63
C ARG A 20 -5.84 -1.33 -5.92
N ILE A 21 -6.78 -2.09 -5.38
CA ILE A 21 -6.52 -3.34 -4.67
C ILE A 21 -7.15 -4.48 -5.48
N GLN A 22 -6.43 -5.58 -5.59
CA GLN A 22 -6.89 -6.82 -6.20
C GLN A 22 -6.91 -7.89 -5.10
N PHE A 23 -7.95 -8.72 -5.10
CA PHE A 23 -8.02 -9.84 -4.16
C PHE A 23 -6.95 -10.87 -4.51
N GLY A 24 -6.24 -11.37 -3.48
CA GLY A 24 -5.25 -12.42 -3.65
C GLY A 24 -5.88 -13.80 -3.91
N ALA A 25 -7.14 -13.97 -3.55
CA ALA A 25 -7.94 -15.16 -3.82
C ALA A 25 -9.39 -14.75 -4.12
N HIS A 26 -10.02 -15.49 -5.03
CA HIS A 26 -11.44 -15.34 -5.36
C HIS A 26 -12.32 -16.37 -4.65
N VAL A 27 -11.72 -17.22 -3.82
CA VAL A 27 -12.41 -18.25 -3.03
C VAL A 27 -12.01 -18.03 -1.57
N ILE A 28 -13.00 -18.07 -0.68
CA ILE A 28 -12.83 -17.98 0.76
C ILE A 28 -13.47 -19.20 1.43
N VAL A 29 -13.01 -19.54 2.64
CA VAL A 29 -13.69 -20.53 3.46
C VAL A 29 -14.75 -19.83 4.29
N ALA A 30 -16.03 -20.18 4.06
CA ALA A 30 -17.17 -19.71 4.84
C ALA A 30 -17.97 -20.92 5.31
N ASP A 31 -18.30 -20.99 6.60
CA ASP A 31 -19.00 -22.12 7.21
C ASP A 31 -18.38 -23.50 6.89
N GLY A 32 -17.05 -23.56 6.80
CA GLY A 32 -16.29 -24.77 6.50
C GLY A 32 -16.36 -25.23 5.04
N LYS A 33 -16.86 -24.39 4.13
CA LYS A 33 -16.94 -24.67 2.69
C LYS A 33 -16.19 -23.60 1.90
N ASP A 34 -15.62 -24.01 0.78
CA ASP A 34 -15.04 -23.10 -0.19
C ASP A 34 -16.16 -22.40 -0.95
N VAL A 35 -16.19 -21.07 -0.85
CA VAL A 35 -17.19 -20.20 -1.47
C VAL A 35 -16.47 -19.20 -2.37
N SER A 36 -16.93 -19.12 -3.62
CA SER A 36 -16.46 -18.09 -4.56
C SER A 36 -16.99 -16.73 -4.15
N LEU A 37 -16.16 -15.69 -4.23
CA LEU A 37 -16.58 -14.32 -4.00
C LEU A 37 -17.55 -13.91 -5.12
N GLU A 38 -18.75 -13.49 -4.75
CA GLU A 38 -19.80 -13.07 -5.68
C GLU A 38 -20.23 -11.61 -5.44
N SER A 39 -20.89 -11.04 -6.44
CA SER A 39 -21.47 -9.70 -6.34
C SER A 39 -22.51 -9.63 -5.22
N GLY A 40 -22.46 -8.59 -4.39
CA GLY A 40 -23.36 -8.41 -3.24
C GLY A 40 -22.68 -8.64 -1.90
N MET A 41 -21.47 -9.19 -1.87
CA MET A 41 -20.63 -9.27 -0.68
C MET A 41 -19.98 -7.91 -0.36
N SER A 42 -19.94 -7.54 0.92
CA SER A 42 -19.18 -6.37 1.38
C SER A 42 -17.72 -6.75 1.62
N SER A 43 -16.80 -5.90 1.17
CA SER A 43 -15.36 -6.07 1.41
C SER A 43 -14.82 -4.82 2.08
N SER A 44 -14.06 -5.00 3.16
CA SER A 44 -13.36 -3.93 3.86
C SER A 44 -11.86 -4.11 3.71
N VAL A 45 -11.15 -3.02 3.42
CA VAL A 45 -9.69 -3.00 3.38
C VAL A 45 -9.19 -1.90 4.29
N GLU A 46 -8.23 -2.24 5.15
CA GLU A 46 -7.56 -1.28 6.02
C GLU A 46 -6.16 -0.97 5.45
N ILE A 47 -5.88 0.31 5.22
CA ILE A 47 -4.57 0.78 4.78
C ILE A 47 -3.85 1.36 6.00
N LYS A 48 -2.82 0.66 6.48
CA LYS A 48 -1.94 1.17 7.53
C LYS A 48 -0.80 1.94 6.89
N THR A 49 -0.79 3.25 7.09
CA THR A 49 0.31 4.12 6.70
C THR A 49 1.20 4.36 7.91
N GLU A 50 2.48 3.98 7.81
CA GLU A 50 3.48 4.37 8.79
C GLU A 50 3.77 5.87 8.69
N GLN A 51 4.03 6.52 9.82
CA GLN A 51 4.56 7.87 9.83
C GLN A 51 6.08 7.80 9.67
N ARG A 52 6.61 8.29 8.55
CA ARG A 52 8.05 8.48 8.36
C ARG A 52 8.38 9.96 8.44
N GLY A 53 9.42 10.31 9.22
CA GLY A 53 9.90 11.67 9.29
C GLY A 53 10.52 12.08 7.96
N ILE A 54 10.34 13.34 7.55
CA ILE A 54 10.93 13.85 6.30
C ILE A 54 12.46 13.74 6.30
N ILE A 55 13.07 13.78 7.49
CA ILE A 55 14.51 13.62 7.68
C ILE A 55 14.99 12.21 7.30
N GLU A 56 14.19 11.16 7.51
CA GLU A 56 14.55 9.80 7.11
C GLU A 56 14.65 9.66 5.59
N TYR A 57 13.80 10.36 4.83
CA TYR A 57 13.89 10.39 3.37
C TYR A 57 15.21 10.99 2.89
N LEU A 58 15.68 12.05 3.57
CA LEU A 58 16.94 12.70 3.25
C LEU A 58 18.16 11.87 3.68
N LEU A 59 18.07 11.21 4.85
CA LEU A 59 19.17 10.43 5.42
C LEU A 59 19.30 9.03 4.78
N THR A 60 18.23 8.47 4.22
CA THR A 60 18.26 7.13 3.59
C THR A 60 19.32 7.00 2.48
N PRO A 61 19.42 7.95 1.53
CA PRO A 61 20.50 7.95 0.54
C PRO A 61 21.90 8.02 1.18
N LEU A 62 22.08 8.87 2.19
CA LEU A 62 23.39 9.06 2.84
C LEU A 62 23.85 7.80 3.57
N LEU A 63 22.94 7.15 4.30
CA LEU A 63 23.20 5.88 4.99
C LEU A 63 23.50 4.75 3.99
N LYS A 64 22.83 4.74 2.83
CA LYS A 64 23.09 3.76 1.77
C LYS A 64 24.50 3.93 1.21
N CYS A 65 24.90 5.15 0.87
CA CYS A 65 26.27 5.45 0.42
C CYS A 65 27.32 5.07 1.46
N GLN A 66 27.06 5.30 2.75
CA GLN A 66 28.02 4.94 3.80
C GLN A 66 28.20 3.40 3.89
N ARG A 67 27.12 2.62 3.77
CA ARG A 67 27.23 1.15 3.75
C ARG A 67 27.96 0.64 2.52
N GLU A 68 27.69 1.22 1.35
CA GLU A 68 28.35 0.85 0.09
C GLU A 68 29.85 1.16 0.15
N ALA A 69 30.24 2.32 0.68
CA ALA A 69 31.63 2.71 0.87
C ALA A 69 32.41 1.80 1.85
N LEU A 70 31.73 1.13 2.79
CA LEU A 70 32.35 0.15 3.70
C LEU A 70 32.38 -1.27 3.13
N GLY A 71 31.53 -1.60 2.16
CA GLY A 71 31.40 -2.94 1.58
C GLY A 71 32.29 -3.21 0.36
N GLU A 72 32.83 -2.18 -0.29
CA GLU A 72 33.73 -2.30 -1.45
C GLU A 72 35.22 -2.34 -1.07
N ARG A 73 35.57 -3.13 -0.05
CA ARG A 73 36.94 -3.56 0.22
C ARG A 73 37.00 -5.04 0.57
#